data_AF-A0A1M4T2X1-F1
#
_entry.id   AF-A0A1M4T2X1-F1
#
_cell.length_a   1.000
_cell.length_b   1.000
_cell.length_c   1.000
_cell.angle_alpha   90.00
_cell.angle_beta   90.00
_cell.angle_gamma   90.00
#
_symmetry.space_group_name_H-M   'P 1'
#
loop_
_entity.id
_entity.type
_entity.pdbx_description
1 polymer ?
#
loop_
_entity_poly.entity_id
_entity_poly.type
_entity_poly.pdbx_seq_one_letter_code
_entity_poly.pdbx_strand_id
1 'polypeptide(L)'
;MKLYFLNATFIFFLISCVATPDYYEGYIFTKEKKPLPNIKVCEINKNNCTITDNKGFFKMKKTKSSINDLAISYKNKPLDTIKTVWSNHGERISYSFVEGKKDTIFIDL
;
A
#
# COMPACT_ATOMS: atom_id res chain seq x y z
N MET A 1 -15.02 -52.61 17.14
CA MET A 1 -15.05 -51.95 15.80
C MET A 1 -14.60 -50.51 16.00
N LYS A 2 -13.62 -50.06 15.21
CA LYS A 2 -12.81 -48.84 15.42
C LYS A 2 -13.65 -47.54 15.39
N LEU A 3 -13.66 -46.83 16.52
CA LEU A 3 -13.16 -45.46 16.73
C LEU A 3 -13.31 -44.43 15.60
N TYR A 4 -14.46 -43.75 15.41
CA TYR A 4 -14.52 -42.46 14.70
C TYR A 4 -15.73 -41.59 15.15
N PHE A 5 -15.64 -40.96 16.33
CA PHE A 5 -16.58 -39.89 16.76
C PHE A 5 -15.83 -38.58 17.06
N LEU A 6 -14.82 -38.27 16.25
CA LEU A 6 -14.00 -37.08 16.46
C LEU A 6 -13.59 -36.46 15.11
N ASN A 7 -14.53 -35.95 14.31
CA ASN A 7 -14.16 -35.19 13.10
C ASN A 7 -15.32 -34.39 12.47
N ALA A 8 -16.11 -33.64 13.25
CA ALA A 8 -17.05 -32.66 12.69
C ALA A 8 -16.69 -31.20 13.05
N THR A 9 -15.83 -30.98 14.04
CA THR A 9 -15.45 -29.64 14.52
C THR A 9 -14.22 -29.04 13.82
N PHE A 10 -13.52 -29.79 12.97
CA PHE A 10 -12.30 -29.31 12.30
C PHE A 10 -12.54 -28.65 10.92
N ILE A 11 -13.77 -28.69 10.39
CA ILE A 11 -14.06 -28.26 9.00
C ILE A 11 -14.43 -26.75 8.89
N PHE A 12 -14.65 -26.05 10.00
CA PHE A 12 -15.03 -24.62 9.97
C PHE A 12 -13.87 -23.62 9.84
N PHE A 13 -12.61 -24.05 9.77
CA PHE A 13 -11.45 -23.14 9.70
C PHE A 13 -11.02 -22.72 8.28
N LEU A 14 -11.71 -23.16 7.22
CA LEU A 14 -11.22 -23.01 5.83
C LEU A 14 -11.78 -21.83 5.02
N ILE A 15 -12.58 -20.92 5.62
CA ILE A 15 -13.26 -19.84 4.85
C ILE A 15 -12.89 -18.42 5.27
N SER A 16 -11.72 -18.19 5.89
CA SER A 16 -11.24 -16.81 6.05
C SER A 16 -10.49 -16.37 4.79
N CYS A 17 -11.22 -16.07 3.71
CA CYS A 17 -10.67 -15.26 2.63
C CYS A 17 -10.53 -13.82 3.18
N VAL A 18 -9.32 -13.46 3.62
CA VAL A 18 -9.05 -12.10 4.10
C VAL A 18 -9.16 -11.17 2.90
N ALA A 19 -10.14 -10.27 2.93
CA ALA A 19 -10.30 -9.25 1.90
C ALA A 19 -9.00 -8.44 1.79
N THR A 20 -8.45 -8.33 0.58
CA THR A 20 -7.27 -7.50 0.37
C THR A 20 -7.63 -6.04 0.65
N PRO A 21 -6.83 -5.31 1.45
CA PRO A 21 -7.09 -3.91 1.73
C PRO A 21 -7.22 -3.09 0.43
N ASP A 22 -8.26 -2.27 0.35
CA ASP A 22 -8.53 -1.42 -0.80
C ASP A 22 -7.86 -0.04 -0.71
N TYR A 23 -6.73 0.05 0.01
CA TYR A 23 -6.01 1.28 0.26
C TYR A 23 -4.59 1.26 -0.33
N TYR A 24 -4.10 2.44 -0.71
CA TYR A 24 -2.69 2.77 -0.66
C TYR A 24 -2.36 3.28 0.74
N GLU A 25 -1.28 2.79 1.35
CA GLU A 25 -0.79 3.32 2.62
C GLU A 25 0.72 3.15 2.79
N GLY A 26 1.33 4.04 3.57
CA GLY A 26 2.75 3.97 3.89
C GLY A 26 3.28 5.29 4.40
N TYR A 27 4.60 5.41 4.42
CA TYR A 27 5.30 6.55 4.99
C TYR A 27 6.26 7.21 4.02
N ILE A 28 6.40 8.54 4.16
CA ILE A 28 7.34 9.37 3.41
C ILE A 28 8.27 10.07 4.40
N PHE A 29 9.56 9.90 4.21
CA PHE A 29 10.62 10.47 5.05
C PHE A 29 11.69 11.18 4.22
N THR A 30 12.49 12.03 4.85
CA THR A 30 13.77 12.48 4.27
C THR A 30 14.82 11.37 4.33
N LYS A 31 15.92 11.48 3.58
CA LYS A 31 17.06 10.54 3.71
C LYS A 31 17.65 10.48 5.12
N GLU A 32 17.55 11.56 5.91
CA GLU A 32 17.94 11.59 7.33
C GLU A 32 16.87 10.98 8.26
N LYS A 33 15.87 10.28 7.70
CA LYS A 33 14.80 9.60 8.43
C LYS A 33 13.91 10.54 9.24
N LYS A 34 13.71 11.78 8.76
CA LYS A 34 12.73 12.72 9.34
C LYS A 34 11.37 12.57 8.64
N PRO A 35 10.24 12.46 9.37
CA PRO A 35 8.93 12.31 8.75
C PRO A 35 8.58 13.56 7.96
N LEU A 36 7.93 13.38 6.80
CA LEU A 36 7.54 14.49 5.93
C LEU A 36 6.05 14.74 5.95
N PRO A 37 5.56 15.74 6.72
CA PRO A 37 4.17 16.15 6.70
C PRO A 37 3.83 17.00 5.49
N ASN A 38 2.54 17.09 5.17
CA ASN A 38 2.00 17.96 4.12
C ASN A 38 2.51 17.63 2.71
N ILE A 39 2.96 16.39 2.49
CA ILE A 39 3.28 15.87 1.17
C ILE A 39 1.99 15.38 0.52
N LYS A 40 1.68 15.91 -0.66
CA LYS A 40 0.52 15.48 -1.43
C LYS A 40 0.88 14.25 -2.24
N VAL A 41 0.09 13.19 -2.06
CA VAL A 41 0.21 11.91 -2.76
C VAL A 41 -1.05 11.71 -3.60
N CYS A 42 -0.89 11.52 -4.90
CA CYS A 42 -2.00 11.35 -5.84
C CYS A 42 -1.86 10.06 -6.64
N GLU A 43 -2.97 9.37 -6.85
CA GLU A 43 -3.04 8.27 -7.79
C GLU A 43 -2.93 8.80 -9.23
N ILE A 44 -1.94 8.34 -10.00
CA ILE A 44 -1.73 8.82 -11.37
C ILE A 44 -2.94 8.50 -12.24
N ASN A 45 -3.31 9.43 -13.13
CA ASN A 45 -4.47 9.35 -14.03
C ASN A 45 -5.84 9.28 -13.32
N LYS A 46 -5.91 9.58 -12.03
CA LYS A 46 -7.15 9.63 -11.24
C LYS A 46 -7.23 10.94 -10.47
N ASN A 47 -8.44 11.39 -10.17
CA ASN A 47 -8.65 12.53 -9.27
C ASN A 47 -8.78 12.04 -7.81
N ASN A 48 -7.73 11.37 -7.33
CA ASN A 48 -7.70 10.74 -6.02
C ASN A 48 -6.37 11.08 -5.35
N CYS A 49 -6.42 11.85 -4.28
CA CYS A 49 -5.23 12.34 -3.58
C CYS A 49 -5.45 12.32 -2.07
N THR A 50 -4.34 12.25 -1.34
CA THR A 50 -4.27 12.42 0.11
C THR A 50 -3.05 13.26 0.47
N ILE A 51 -2.91 13.58 1.76
CA ILE A 51 -1.79 14.35 2.29
C ILE A 51 -1.21 13.61 3.48
N THR A 52 0.12 13.58 3.60
CA THR A 52 0.80 12.96 4.75
C THR A 52 0.55 13.71 6.04
N ASP A 53 0.38 12.96 7.12
CA ASP A 53 0.25 13.50 8.48
C ASP A 53 1.61 13.90 9.09
N ASN A 54 1.60 14.33 10.37
CA ASN A 54 2.80 14.72 11.12
C ASN A 54 3.83 13.59 11.32
N LYS A 55 3.45 12.33 11.11
CA LYS A 55 4.33 11.16 11.14
C LYS A 55 4.82 10.76 9.75
N GLY A 56 4.49 11.54 8.72
CA GLY A 56 4.79 11.23 7.32
C GLY A 56 3.90 10.12 6.76
N PHE A 57 2.84 9.71 7.48
CA PHE A 57 1.96 8.63 7.07
C PHE A 57 0.89 9.14 6.11
N PHE A 58 0.62 8.37 5.05
CA PHE A 58 -0.53 8.58 4.19
C PHE A 58 -1.38 7.31 4.11
N LYS A 59 -2.69 7.52 3.93
CA LYS A 59 -3.65 6.47 3.58
C LYS A 59 -4.68 7.04 2.62
N MET A 60 -4.96 6.30 1.56
CA MET A 60 -5.88 6.70 0.50
C MET A 60 -6.59 5.49 -0.06
N LYS A 61 -7.92 5.57 -0.22
CA LYS A 61 -8.69 4.49 -0.84
C LYS A 61 -8.32 4.39 -2.32
N LYS A 62 -8.05 3.19 -2.83
CA LYS A 62 -7.77 2.95 -4.26
C LYS A 62 -9.03 3.18 -5.08
N THR A 63 -8.87 3.72 -6.28
CA THR A 63 -9.95 3.68 -7.26
C THR A 63 -10.24 2.21 -7.61
N LYS A 64 -11.51 1.78 -7.53
CA LYS A 64 -11.89 0.39 -7.84
C LYS A 64 -11.37 0.05 -9.25
N SER A 65 -10.79 -1.14 -9.40
CA SER A 65 -10.29 -1.76 -10.66
C SER A 65 -8.86 -1.44 -11.12
N SER A 66 -8.04 -0.67 -10.38
CA SER A 66 -6.66 -0.42 -10.81
C SER A 66 -5.69 -0.24 -9.65
N ILE A 67 -4.48 -0.77 -9.82
CA ILE A 67 -3.29 -0.37 -9.07
C ILE A 67 -2.52 0.59 -9.99
N ASN A 68 -2.37 1.84 -9.59
CA ASN A 68 -1.64 2.85 -10.33
C ASN A 68 -0.42 3.29 -9.51
N ASP A 69 0.57 3.83 -10.20
CA ASP A 69 1.67 4.55 -9.56
C ASP A 69 1.15 5.80 -8.82
N LEU A 70 1.92 6.27 -7.85
CA LEU A 70 1.56 7.45 -7.04
C LEU A 70 2.49 8.61 -7.33
N ALA A 71 1.94 9.77 -7.69
CA ALA A 71 2.70 11.01 -7.81
C ALA A 71 2.84 11.70 -6.45
N ILE A 72 4.05 12.13 -6.12
CA ILE A 72 4.38 12.88 -4.91
C ILE A 72 4.62 14.34 -5.29
N SER A 73 4.02 15.27 -4.55
CA SER A 73 4.28 16.70 -4.71
C SER A 73 4.30 17.44 -3.37
N TYR A 74 5.07 18.53 -3.31
CA TYR A 74 5.12 19.42 -2.16
C TYR A 74 4.91 20.86 -2.61
N LYS A 75 3.98 21.60 -1.97
CA LYS A 75 3.63 22.97 -2.34
C LYS A 75 3.35 23.12 -3.85
N ASN A 76 2.63 22.15 -4.43
CA ASN A 76 2.29 22.06 -5.86
C ASN A 76 3.49 21.87 -6.81
N LYS A 77 4.70 21.60 -6.29
CA LYS A 77 5.85 21.20 -7.10
C LYS A 77 5.94 19.68 -7.15
N PRO A 78 6.04 19.06 -8.35
CA PRO A 78 6.26 17.62 -8.46
C PRO A 78 7.62 17.26 -7.86
N LEU A 79 7.67 16.16 -7.10
CA LEU A 79 8.89 15.66 -6.47
C LEU A 79 9.32 14.33 -7.09
N ASP A 80 8.44 13.33 -7.06
CA ASP A 80 8.78 11.97 -7.50
C ASP A 80 7.52 11.15 -7.81
N THR A 81 7.73 9.92 -8.30
CA THR A 81 6.69 8.93 -8.55
C THR A 81 7.02 7.60 -7.87
N ILE A 82 6.10 7.13 -7.02
CA ILE A 82 6.18 5.80 -6.38
C ILE A 82 5.66 4.75 -7.35
N LYS A 83 6.50 3.78 -7.69
CA LYS A 83 6.08 2.56 -8.40
C LYS A 83 5.38 1.60 -7.45
N THR A 84 4.09 1.35 -7.69
CA THR A 84 3.29 0.44 -6.85
C THR A 84 3.32 -1.00 -7.34
N VAL A 85 3.64 -1.22 -8.62
CA VAL A 85 3.90 -2.53 -9.23
C VAL A 85 5.21 -2.48 -9.99
N TRP A 86 6.08 -3.46 -9.77
CA TRP A 86 7.35 -3.56 -10.46
C TRP A 86 7.76 -5.01 -10.65
N SER A 87 8.67 -5.26 -11.60
CA SER A 87 9.19 -6.60 -11.90
C SER A 87 10.70 -6.59 -12.07
N ASN A 88 11.36 -7.61 -11.52
CA ASN A 88 12.77 -7.89 -11.79
C ASN A 88 12.89 -8.80 -13.01
N HIS A 89 13.21 -8.22 -14.16
CA HIS A 89 13.44 -8.96 -15.42
C HIS A 89 12.35 -9.98 -15.77
N GLY A 90 11.09 -9.74 -15.36
CA GLY A 90 9.95 -10.61 -15.63
C GLY A 90 9.79 -11.79 -14.66
N GLU A 91 10.74 -12.04 -13.76
CA GLU A 91 10.73 -13.25 -12.93
C GLU A 91 9.80 -13.15 -11.72
N ARG A 92 9.69 -11.95 -11.12
CA ARG A 92 8.88 -11.72 -9.92
C ARG A 92 8.17 -10.39 -10.02
N ILE A 93 6.86 -10.40 -9.79
CA ILE A 93 6.04 -9.19 -9.63
C ILE A 93 6.01 -8.83 -8.17
N SER A 94 6.34 -7.58 -7.87
CA SER A 94 6.37 -7.01 -6.53
C SER A 94 5.39 -5.86 -6.44
N TYR A 95 4.75 -5.77 -5.28
CA TYR A 95 3.77 -4.74 -4.95
C TYR A 95 4.27 -3.89 -3.79
N SER A 96 4.15 -2.58 -3.92
CA SER A 96 4.55 -1.61 -2.90
C SER A 96 3.37 -0.71 -2.52
N PHE A 97 3.25 -0.38 -1.23
CA PHE A 97 2.24 0.53 -0.66
C PHE A 97 0.79 0.07 -0.82
N VAL A 98 0.55 -1.18 -1.20
CA VAL A 98 -0.77 -1.78 -1.39
C VAL A 98 -0.88 -3.09 -0.61
N GLU A 99 -2.06 -3.70 -0.60
CA GLU A 99 -2.29 -5.01 0.04
C GLU A 99 -2.01 -5.01 1.55
N GLY A 100 -2.13 -3.85 2.19
CA GLY A 100 -1.85 -3.66 3.61
C GLY A 100 -0.36 -3.46 3.94
N LYS A 101 0.52 -3.37 2.95
CA LYS A 101 1.92 -3.02 3.15
C LYS A 101 2.06 -1.54 3.46
N LYS A 102 2.67 -1.24 4.61
CA LYS A 102 3.00 0.12 5.06
C LYS A 102 4.46 0.44 4.74
N ASP A 103 4.78 0.39 3.45
CA ASP A 103 6.14 0.62 2.97
C ASP A 103 6.58 2.07 3.27
N THR A 104 7.89 2.30 3.19
CA THR A 104 8.47 3.62 3.42
C THR A 104 9.31 4.04 2.23
N ILE A 105 9.12 5.27 1.76
CA ILE A 105 9.98 5.90 0.75
C ILE A 105 10.76 7.06 1.39
N PHE A 106 12.02 7.20 0.97
CA PHE A 106 12.91 8.27 1.38
C PHE A 106 13.16 9.20 0.20
N ILE A 107 12.86 10.49 0.35
CA ILE A 107 12.99 11.51 -0.70
C ILE A 107 13.92 12.64 -0.27
N ASP A 108 14.52 13.31 -1.24
CA ASP A 108 15.24 14.57 -1.04
C ASP A 108 14.27 15.75 -1.26
N LEU A 109 14.35 16.78 -0.41
CA LEU A 109 13.53 18.00 -0.47
C LEU A 109 14.38 19.24 -0.68
#